data_AF-A0A957QY41-F1
#
_entry.id   AF-A0A957QY41-F1
#
_cell.length_a   1.000
_cell.length_b   1.000
_cell.length_c   1.000
_cell.angle_alpha   90.00
_cell.angle_beta   90.00
_cell.angle_gamma   90.00
#
_symmetry.space_group_name_H-M   'P 1'
#
loop_
_entity.id
_entity.type
_entity.pdbx_description
1 polymer ?
#
loop_
_entity_poly.entity_id
_entity_poly.type
_entity_poly.pdbx_seq_one_letter_code
_entity_poly.pdbx_strand_id
1 'polypeptide(L)'
;MVIRNDVANRLQIANQFQVEGPLTAIQPFGAGNINDSYLVTSAAGERQYLLQRINQHVFPRPDWVMANLRLLQGHMAQQLAMLGDGRPWALPEVMCTPAGADHVYDDAGEFWRLQHFVEGSRSYAEVRDVHHAAEAGAAIGRFHRLIADLDPAHLHDTLVGFHVTPRYLADYQRHLAVWPQTAPSAEEQFCLDF
;
A
#
# COMPACT_ATOMS: atom_id res chain seq x y z
N MET A 1 -14.04 -20.62 17.21
CA MET A 1 -15.22 -19.99 16.59
C MET A 1 -14.98 -18.52 16.17
N VAL A 2 -13.82 -17.91 16.49
CA VAL A 2 -13.53 -16.49 16.21
C VAL A 2 -13.03 -16.21 14.78
N ILE A 3 -12.28 -17.14 14.17
CA ILE A 3 -11.64 -16.93 12.84
C ILE A 3 -12.66 -16.85 11.68
N ARG A 4 -13.82 -17.52 11.78
CA ARG A 4 -14.83 -17.54 10.70
C ARG A 4 -15.60 -16.22 10.57
N ASN A 5 -15.80 -15.48 11.67
CA ASN A 5 -16.50 -14.19 11.64
C ASN A 5 -15.69 -13.11 10.93
N ASP A 6 -14.36 -13.17 11.04
CA ASP A 6 -13.45 -12.19 10.50
C ASP A 6 -13.31 -12.30 8.98
N VAL A 7 -13.28 -13.52 8.44
CA VAL A 7 -13.29 -13.78 6.98
C VAL A 7 -14.60 -13.33 6.33
N ALA A 8 -15.74 -13.68 6.93
CA ALA A 8 -17.05 -13.31 6.41
C ALA A 8 -17.25 -11.78 6.40
N ASN A 9 -16.83 -11.09 7.46
CA ASN A 9 -16.89 -9.64 7.54
C ASN A 9 -16.06 -8.96 6.45
N ARG A 10 -14.81 -9.39 6.24
CA ARG A 10 -13.95 -8.82 5.20
C ARG A 10 -14.48 -9.05 3.78
N LEU A 11 -15.08 -10.22 3.51
CA LEU A 11 -15.76 -10.45 2.24
C LEU A 11 -16.98 -9.54 2.07
N GLN A 12 -17.75 -9.31 3.14
CA GLN A 12 -18.86 -8.37 3.12
C GLN A 12 -18.38 -6.95 2.81
N ILE A 13 -17.29 -6.49 3.44
CA ILE A 13 -16.64 -5.20 3.16
C ILE A 13 -16.20 -5.14 1.69
N ALA A 14 -15.50 -6.15 1.17
CA ALA A 14 -15.06 -6.19 -0.22
C ALA A 14 -16.22 -6.13 -1.21
N ASN A 15 -17.34 -6.79 -0.92
CA ASN A 15 -18.53 -6.78 -1.77
C ASN A 15 -19.33 -5.45 -1.71
N GLN A 16 -18.92 -4.46 -0.91
CA GLN A 16 -19.48 -3.10 -0.99
C GLN A 16 -18.95 -2.30 -2.19
N PHE A 17 -17.81 -2.72 -2.75
CA PHE A 17 -17.21 -2.10 -3.93
C PHE A 17 -17.81 -2.67 -5.22
N GLN A 18 -17.80 -1.87 -6.28
CA GLN A 18 -18.17 -2.29 -7.63
C GLN A 18 -17.07 -3.19 -8.20
N VAL A 19 -17.40 -4.47 -8.39
CA VAL A 19 -16.49 -5.48 -8.92
C VAL A 19 -17.24 -6.40 -9.89
N GLU A 20 -16.48 -7.09 -10.72
CA GLU A 20 -17.04 -8.05 -11.67
C GLU A 20 -17.43 -9.37 -10.98
N GLY A 21 -18.70 -9.43 -10.57
CA GLY A 21 -19.30 -10.60 -9.93
C GLY A 21 -19.02 -10.67 -8.41
N PRO A 22 -19.67 -11.62 -7.71
CA PRO A 22 -19.51 -11.75 -6.27
C PRO A 22 -18.10 -12.22 -5.90
N LEU A 23 -17.50 -11.57 -4.90
CA LEU A 23 -16.25 -11.99 -4.29
C LEU A 23 -16.53 -13.10 -3.28
N THR A 24 -15.89 -14.25 -3.45
CA THR A 24 -16.22 -15.48 -2.70
C THR A 24 -15.08 -16.04 -1.87
N ALA A 25 -13.84 -15.66 -2.17
CA ALA A 25 -12.69 -16.10 -1.39
C ALA A 25 -11.78 -14.93 -1.05
N ILE A 26 -11.18 -15.01 0.14
CA ILE A 26 -10.27 -14.02 0.68
C ILE A 26 -9.16 -14.74 1.45
N GLN A 27 -7.94 -14.24 1.34
CA GLN A 27 -6.81 -14.72 2.12
C GLN A 27 -5.86 -13.57 2.46
N PRO A 28 -5.13 -13.62 3.60
CA PRO A 28 -4.04 -12.69 3.87
C PRO A 28 -3.03 -12.68 2.71
N PHE A 29 -2.49 -11.50 2.39
CA PHE A 29 -1.58 -11.33 1.27
C PHE A 29 -0.38 -10.46 1.64
N GLY A 30 0.82 -10.95 1.28
CA GLY A 30 2.08 -10.25 1.48
C GLY A 30 2.64 -10.35 2.91
N ALA A 31 3.81 -9.74 3.09
CA ALA A 31 4.51 -9.62 4.37
C ALA A 31 4.66 -8.13 4.76
N GLY A 32 3.67 -7.30 4.41
CA GLY A 32 3.70 -5.87 4.68
C GLY A 32 3.51 -5.58 6.17
N ASN A 33 4.26 -4.61 6.70
CA ASN A 33 4.27 -4.28 8.13
C ASN A 33 3.37 -3.09 8.51
N ILE A 34 2.68 -2.48 7.53
CA ILE A 34 1.93 -1.23 7.73
C ILE A 34 0.43 -1.48 7.70
N ASN A 35 -0.11 -1.91 6.56
CA ASN A 35 -1.54 -2.13 6.33
C ASN A 35 -1.84 -3.64 6.32
N ASP A 36 -3.03 -4.02 6.80
CA ASP A 36 -3.51 -5.38 6.59
C ASP A 36 -3.96 -5.53 5.15
N SER A 37 -3.44 -6.54 4.48
CA SER A 37 -3.65 -6.75 3.05
C SER A 37 -4.22 -8.15 2.79
N TYR A 38 -5.25 -8.22 1.96
CA TYR A 38 -5.94 -9.45 1.64
C TYR A 38 -6.16 -9.56 0.14
N LEU A 39 -5.80 -10.70 -0.44
CA LEU A 39 -6.16 -11.04 -1.81
C LEU A 39 -7.60 -11.56 -1.81
N VAL A 40 -8.45 -10.95 -2.63
CA VAL A 40 -9.85 -11.30 -2.78
C VAL A 40 -10.11 -11.73 -4.23
N THR A 41 -10.84 -12.82 -4.42
CA THR A 41 -11.09 -13.39 -5.75
C THR A 41 -12.59 -13.58 -6.01
N SER A 42 -13.01 -13.34 -7.25
CA SER A 42 -14.37 -13.62 -7.69
C SER A 42 -14.63 -15.13 -7.82
N ALA A 43 -15.91 -15.52 -7.82
CA ALA A 43 -16.33 -16.93 -7.94
C ALA A 43 -15.81 -17.61 -9.23
N ALA A 44 -15.67 -16.86 -10.32
CA ALA A 44 -15.15 -17.36 -11.59
C ALA A 44 -13.62 -17.50 -11.58
N GLY A 45 -12.93 -16.93 -10.59
CA GLY A 45 -11.46 -16.93 -10.49
C GLY A 45 -10.77 -16.05 -11.53
N GLU A 46 -11.52 -15.33 -12.36
CA GLU A 46 -11.02 -14.58 -13.52
C GLU A 46 -10.38 -13.25 -13.14
N ARG A 47 -10.74 -12.67 -11.99
CA ARG A 47 -10.16 -11.40 -11.51
C ARG A 47 -9.83 -11.43 -10.03
N GLN A 48 -8.69 -10.85 -9.72
CA GLN A 48 -8.19 -10.70 -8.36
C GLN A 48 -8.15 -9.23 -7.94
N TYR A 49 -8.40 -9.00 -6.66
CA TYR A 49 -8.40 -7.67 -6.05
C TYR A 49 -7.58 -7.70 -4.76
N LEU A 50 -7.03 -6.56 -4.38
CA LEU A 50 -6.35 -6.34 -3.13
C LEU A 50 -7.23 -5.48 -2.22
N LEU A 51 -7.81 -6.10 -1.20
CA LEU A 51 -8.51 -5.42 -0.12
C LEU A 51 -7.49 -5.02 0.94
N GLN A 52 -7.51 -3.76 1.38
CA GLN A 52 -6.60 -3.30 2.42
C GLN A 52 -7.33 -2.51 3.50
N ARG A 53 -7.03 -2.84 4.76
CA ARG A 53 -7.33 -1.99 5.91
C ARG A 53 -6.16 -1.02 6.09
N ILE A 54 -6.41 0.27 5.91
CA ILE A 54 -5.37 1.28 6.09
C ILE A 54 -5.16 1.48 7.58
N ASN A 55 -3.90 1.39 8.01
CA ASN A 55 -3.55 1.56 9.41
C ASN A 55 -3.68 3.02 9.83
N GLN A 56 -4.78 3.34 10.51
CA GLN A 56 -5.10 4.70 10.96
C GLN A 56 -4.18 5.21 12.09
N HIS A 57 -3.42 4.33 12.74
CA HIS A 57 -2.39 4.76 13.68
C HIS A 57 -1.17 5.35 12.95
N VAL A 58 -0.76 4.72 11.84
CA VAL A 58 0.33 5.22 10.98
C VAL A 58 -0.14 6.36 10.08
N PHE A 59 -1.37 6.27 9.55
CA PHE A 59 -1.99 7.27 8.69
C PHE A 59 -3.27 7.82 9.34
N PRO A 60 -3.17 8.82 10.24
CA PRO A 60 -4.33 9.39 10.94
C PRO A 60 -5.38 10.00 9.99
N ARG A 61 -4.96 10.35 8.77
CA ARG A 61 -5.80 10.88 7.68
C ARG A 61 -5.73 9.94 6.48
N PRO A 62 -6.40 8.76 6.54
CA PRO A 62 -6.38 7.82 5.41
C PRO A 62 -7.06 8.40 4.16
N ASP A 63 -7.95 9.39 4.33
CA ASP A 63 -8.54 10.17 3.24
C ASP A 63 -7.49 10.96 2.44
N TRP A 64 -6.42 11.43 3.09
CA TRP A 64 -5.29 12.06 2.40
C TRP A 64 -4.48 11.06 1.56
N VAL A 65 -4.35 9.82 2.03
CA VAL A 65 -3.72 8.74 1.25
C VAL A 65 -4.51 8.51 -0.04
N MET A 66 -5.84 8.45 0.04
CA MET A 66 -6.69 8.28 -1.14
C MET A 66 -6.68 9.51 -2.05
N ALA A 67 -6.66 10.73 -1.51
CA ALA A 67 -6.54 11.96 -2.29
C ALA A 67 -5.22 12.00 -3.09
N ASN A 68 -4.09 11.67 -2.44
CA ASN A 68 -2.79 11.57 -3.11
C ASN A 68 -2.79 10.48 -4.19
N LEU A 69 -3.39 9.32 -3.91
CA LEU A 69 -3.46 8.22 -4.86
C LEU A 69 -4.25 8.60 -6.11
N ARG A 70 -5.42 9.25 -5.97
CA ARG A 70 -6.22 9.72 -7.11
C ARG A 70 -5.47 10.76 -7.94
N LEU A 71 -4.82 11.72 -7.28
CA LEU A 71 -4.03 12.75 -7.95
C LEU A 71 -2.88 12.12 -8.75
N LEU A 72 -2.14 11.21 -8.12
CA LEU A 72 -1.03 10.48 -8.74
C LEU A 72 -1.51 9.66 -9.94
N GLN A 73 -2.58 8.89 -9.79
CA GLN A 73 -3.14 8.07 -10.88
C GLN A 73 -3.58 8.91 -12.07
N GLY A 74 -4.32 9.99 -11.82
CA GLY A 74 -4.76 10.90 -12.88
C GLY A 74 -3.59 11.55 -13.62
N HIS A 75 -2.59 12.03 -12.87
CA HIS A 75 -1.39 12.64 -13.45
C HIS A 75 -0.59 11.63 -14.29
N MET A 76 -0.28 10.46 -13.73
CA MET A 76 0.50 9.44 -14.44
C MET A 76 -0.22 8.90 -15.68
N ALA A 77 -1.55 8.76 -15.65
CA ALA A 77 -2.33 8.36 -16.82
C ALA A 77 -2.18 9.37 -17.98
N GLN A 78 -2.19 10.67 -17.68
CA GLN A 78 -1.95 11.73 -18.66
C GLN A 78 -0.52 11.65 -19.21
N GLN A 79 0.49 11.51 -18.34
CA GLN A 79 1.90 11.41 -18.75
C GLN A 79 2.17 10.17 -19.62
N LEU A 80 1.60 9.02 -19.27
CA LEU A 80 1.72 7.79 -20.05
C LEU A 80 1.11 7.94 -21.45
N ALA A 81 -0.07 8.57 -21.56
CA ALA A 81 -0.70 8.85 -22.85
C ALA A 81 0.16 9.79 -23.72
N MET A 82 0.82 10.78 -23.11
CA MET A 82 1.72 11.71 -23.80
C MET A 82 3.04 11.08 -24.26
N LEU A 83 3.64 10.20 -23.45
CA LEU A 83 4.90 9.54 -23.79
C LEU A 83 4.76 8.64 -25.03
N GLY A 84 3.61 7.97 -25.17
CA GLY A 84 3.29 7.17 -26.36
C GLY A 84 4.29 6.04 -26.66
N ASP A 85 5.11 5.64 -25.69
CA ASP A 85 6.23 4.72 -25.92
C ASP A 85 5.80 3.24 -25.95
N GLY A 86 4.50 2.98 -25.84
CA GLY A 86 3.90 1.65 -25.89
C GLY A 86 4.31 0.72 -24.73
N ARG A 87 5.11 1.20 -23.77
CA ARG A 87 5.54 0.39 -22.64
C ARG A 87 4.41 0.37 -21.61
N PRO A 88 3.82 -0.80 -21.29
CA PRO A 88 2.76 -0.86 -20.31
C PRO A 88 3.27 -0.40 -18.94
N TRP A 89 2.39 0.25 -18.19
CA TRP A 89 2.58 0.58 -16.78
C TRP A 89 1.23 0.37 -16.10
N ALA A 90 1.15 -0.61 -15.20
CA ALA A 90 -0.06 -0.91 -14.47
C ALA A 90 -0.04 -0.17 -13.13
N LEU A 91 -0.93 0.82 -12.97
CA LEU A 91 -1.25 1.36 -11.64
C LEU A 91 -2.42 0.55 -11.07
N PRO A 92 -2.34 0.08 -9.82
CA PRO A 92 -3.47 -0.59 -9.17
C PRO A 92 -4.65 0.38 -9.08
N GLU A 93 -5.64 0.21 -9.95
CA GLU A 93 -6.86 1.01 -9.99
C GLU A 93 -7.67 0.81 -8.69
N VAL A 94 -8.23 1.91 -8.17
CA VAL A 94 -9.07 1.87 -6.97
C VAL A 94 -10.51 1.60 -7.38
N MET A 95 -11.13 0.62 -6.73
CA MET A 95 -12.55 0.32 -6.95
C MET A 95 -13.41 1.27 -6.13
N CYS A 96 -14.43 1.83 -6.76
CA CYS A 96 -15.43 2.64 -6.08
C CYS A 96 -16.63 1.79 -5.66
N THR A 97 -17.34 2.23 -4.63
CA THR A 97 -18.68 1.76 -4.28
C THR A 97 -19.70 2.19 -5.33
N PRO A 98 -20.92 1.61 -5.33
CA PRO A 98 -22.01 2.09 -6.18
C PRO A 98 -22.37 3.56 -6.01
N ALA A 99 -22.09 4.14 -4.83
CA ALA A 99 -22.27 5.56 -4.55
C ALA A 99 -21.09 6.44 -5.01
N GLY A 100 -20.05 5.85 -5.60
CA GLY A 100 -18.86 6.56 -6.10
C GLY A 100 -17.79 6.83 -5.05
N ALA A 101 -17.95 6.36 -3.80
CA ALA A 101 -16.92 6.46 -2.77
C ALA A 101 -15.79 5.46 -3.05
N ASP A 102 -14.54 5.87 -2.90
CA ASP A 102 -13.35 5.05 -3.20
C ASP A 102 -12.77 4.32 -1.98
N HIS A 103 -13.54 4.32 -0.90
CA HIS A 103 -13.26 3.64 0.36
C HIS A 103 -14.57 3.39 1.11
N VAL A 104 -14.50 2.55 2.14
CA VAL A 104 -15.59 2.31 3.08
C VAL A 104 -15.05 2.27 4.50
N TYR A 105 -15.93 2.53 5.47
CA TYR A 105 -15.67 2.25 6.87
C TYR A 105 -16.46 1.02 7.30
N ASP A 106 -15.87 0.17 8.14
CA ASP A 106 -16.62 -0.91 8.79
C ASP A 106 -17.28 -0.43 10.09
N ASP A 107 -18.02 -1.33 10.75
CA ASP A 107 -18.72 -1.04 12.00
C ASP A 107 -17.77 -0.70 13.17
N ALA A 108 -16.48 -1.04 13.06
CA ALA A 108 -15.45 -0.68 14.03
C ALA A 108 -14.80 0.68 13.72
N GLY A 109 -15.18 1.34 12.62
CA GLY A 109 -14.61 2.61 12.18
C GLY A 109 -13.27 2.46 11.47
N GLU A 110 -12.91 1.25 11.04
CA GLU A 110 -11.68 0.98 10.31
C GLU A 110 -11.81 1.39 8.85
N PHE A 111 -10.74 1.95 8.28
CA PHE A 111 -10.72 2.44 6.90
C PHE A 111 -10.32 1.35 5.91
N TRP A 112 -11.16 1.08 4.92
CA TRP A 112 -10.93 0.06 3.90
C TRP A 112 -10.92 0.62 2.49
N ARG A 113 -10.00 0.13 1.66
CA ARG A 113 -9.99 0.36 0.20
C ARG A 113 -9.88 -0.97 -0.54
N LEU A 114 -10.37 -0.98 -1.79
CA LEU A 114 -10.20 -2.11 -2.70
C LEU A 114 -9.48 -1.64 -3.97
N GLN A 115 -8.51 -2.42 -4.44
CA GLN A 115 -7.79 -2.13 -5.67
C GLN A 115 -7.73 -3.35 -6.58
N HIS A 116 -7.57 -3.15 -7.88
CA HIS A 116 -7.19 -4.22 -8.79
C HIS A 116 -5.85 -4.83 -8.37
N PHE A 117 -5.79 -6.17 -8.41
CA PHE A 117 -4.52 -6.85 -8.28
C PHE A 117 -3.77 -6.78 -9.62
N VAL A 118 -2.48 -6.46 -9.58
CA VAL A 118 -1.65 -6.40 -10.79
C VAL A 118 -1.21 -7.81 -11.17
N GLU A 119 -1.98 -8.44 -12.06
CA GLU A 119 -1.73 -9.78 -12.56
C GLU A 119 -0.43 -9.87 -13.39
N GLY A 120 0.11 -11.10 -13.51
CA GLY A 120 1.34 -11.35 -14.26
C GLY A 120 2.60 -10.74 -13.62
N SER A 121 2.51 -10.22 -12.39
CA SER A 121 3.63 -9.63 -11.67
C SER A 121 4.26 -10.61 -10.67
N ARG A 122 5.54 -10.37 -10.33
CA ARG A 122 6.25 -11.05 -9.24
C ARG A 122 7.01 -10.01 -8.43
N SER A 123 6.93 -10.12 -7.11
CA SER A 123 7.71 -9.31 -6.18
C SER A 123 8.80 -10.16 -5.53
N TYR A 124 9.92 -9.54 -5.21
CA TYR A 124 11.08 -10.18 -4.61
C TYR A 124 11.51 -9.36 -3.40
N ALA A 125 11.82 -10.03 -2.29
CA ALA A 125 12.29 -9.37 -1.07
C ALA A 125 13.73 -8.84 -1.19
N GLU A 126 14.53 -9.48 -2.05
CA GLU A 126 15.95 -9.20 -2.21
C GLU A 126 16.33 -9.12 -3.69
N VAL A 127 17.31 -8.28 -3.99
CA VAL A 127 17.98 -8.24 -5.29
C VAL A 127 18.72 -9.55 -5.49
N ARG A 128 18.50 -10.20 -6.64
CA ARG A 128 19.03 -11.55 -6.91
C ARG A 128 20.28 -11.54 -7.78
N ASP A 129 20.38 -10.55 -8.66
CA ASP A 129 21.47 -10.37 -9.60
C ASP A 129 21.48 -8.92 -10.14
N VAL A 130 22.48 -8.60 -10.96
CA VAL A 130 22.66 -7.27 -11.55
C VAL A 130 21.55 -6.88 -12.51
N HIS A 131 20.93 -7.84 -13.21
CA HIS A 131 19.83 -7.57 -14.14
C HIS A 131 18.59 -7.15 -13.34
N HIS A 132 18.30 -7.86 -12.25
CA HIS A 132 17.21 -7.51 -11.35
C HIS A 132 17.40 -6.12 -10.73
N ALA A 133 18.64 -5.76 -10.34
CA ALA A 133 18.96 -4.41 -9.87
C ALA A 133 18.73 -3.34 -10.96
N ALA A 134 19.15 -3.63 -12.20
CA ALA A 134 18.96 -2.73 -13.33
C ALA A 134 17.47 -2.48 -13.64
N GLU A 135 16.65 -3.53 -13.63
CA GLU A 135 15.20 -3.42 -13.84
C GLU A 135 14.51 -2.63 -12.71
N ALA A 136 14.90 -2.85 -11.45
CA ALA A 136 14.40 -2.06 -10.32
C ALA A 136 14.75 -0.57 -10.48
N GLY A 137 16.00 -0.26 -10.85
CA GLY A 137 16.45 1.11 -11.12
C GLY A 137 15.70 1.75 -12.29
N ALA A 138 15.48 1.00 -13.38
CA ALA A 138 14.72 1.45 -14.53
C ALA A 138 13.26 1.75 -14.17
N ALA A 139 12.62 0.90 -13.36
CA ALA A 139 11.26 1.12 -12.88
C ALA A 139 11.14 2.37 -12.01
N ILE A 140 12.03 2.58 -11.04
CA ILE A 140 12.05 3.78 -10.18
C ILE A 140 12.34 5.03 -11.01
N GLY A 141 13.34 4.98 -11.90
CA GLY A 141 13.66 6.12 -12.77
C GLY A 141 12.51 6.50 -13.69
N ARG A 142 11.78 5.50 -14.23
CA ARG A 142 10.56 5.73 -15.01
C ARG A 142 9.45 6.34 -14.15
N PHE A 143 9.25 5.83 -12.94
CA PHE A 143 8.28 6.41 -11.99
C PHE A 143 8.58 7.89 -11.72
N HIS A 144 9.83 8.23 -11.38
CA HIS A 144 10.22 9.63 -11.17
C HIS A 144 10.00 10.50 -12.41
N ARG A 145 10.30 9.99 -13.61
CA ARG A 145 10.01 10.71 -14.86
C ARG A 145 8.51 10.97 -15.05
N LEU A 146 7.67 9.99 -14.71
CA LEU A 146 6.21 10.08 -14.84
C LEU A 146 5.55 11.03 -13.84
N ILE A 147 6.29 11.51 -12.84
CA ILE A 147 5.78 12.44 -11.81
C ILE A 147 6.62 13.71 -11.72
N ALA A 148 7.57 13.92 -12.65
CA ALA A 148 8.59 14.96 -12.52
C ALA A 148 8.01 16.38 -12.51
N ASP A 149 6.85 16.58 -13.14
CA ASP A 149 6.11 17.84 -13.22
C ASP A 149 4.86 17.86 -12.33
N LEU A 150 4.65 16.84 -11.50
CA LEU A 150 3.60 16.86 -10.48
C LEU A 150 3.98 17.84 -9.37
N ASP A 151 3.23 18.95 -9.25
CA ASP A 151 3.46 19.92 -8.18
C ASP A 151 3.20 19.29 -6.79
N PRO A 152 4.24 19.17 -5.93
CA PRO A 152 4.09 18.56 -4.62
C PRO A 152 3.19 19.38 -3.68
N ALA A 153 2.89 20.66 -3.97
CA ALA A 153 1.94 21.44 -3.18
C ALA A 153 0.50 20.89 -3.23
N HIS A 154 0.17 20.07 -4.23
CA HIS A 154 -1.11 19.39 -4.33
C HIS A 154 -1.16 18.05 -3.57
N LEU A 155 -0.02 17.56 -3.06
CA LEU A 155 0.06 16.34 -2.28
C LEU A 155 -0.04 16.65 -0.78
N HIS A 156 -0.82 15.85 -0.07
CA HIS A 156 -0.84 15.86 1.39
C HIS A 156 0.39 15.16 1.96
N ASP A 157 0.99 15.72 3.01
CA ASP A 157 1.99 15.01 3.81
C ASP A 157 1.28 14.00 4.72
N THR A 158 1.18 12.76 4.26
CA THR A 158 0.45 11.68 4.94
C THR A 158 1.22 11.12 6.14
N LEU A 159 2.53 11.38 6.23
CA LEU A 159 3.40 10.87 7.30
C LEU A 159 4.47 11.92 7.63
N VAL A 160 4.07 12.94 8.37
CA VAL A 160 4.88 14.12 8.63
C VAL A 160 6.23 13.77 9.25
N GLY A 161 7.29 14.11 8.52
CA GLY A 161 8.68 13.89 8.94
C GLY A 161 9.27 12.55 8.50
N PHE A 162 8.60 11.79 7.62
CA PHE A 162 9.03 10.45 7.20
C PHE A 162 10.49 10.35 6.71
N HIS A 163 10.98 11.39 6.04
CA HIS A 163 12.36 11.47 5.55
C HIS A 163 13.21 12.52 6.27
N VAL A 164 12.83 12.91 7.49
CA VAL A 164 13.62 13.84 8.31
C VAL A 164 14.50 13.03 9.25
N THR A 165 15.57 12.44 8.70
CA THR A 165 16.52 11.58 9.43
C THR A 165 17.01 12.14 10.78
N PRO A 166 17.32 13.44 10.93
CA PRO A 166 17.73 13.99 12.23
C PRO A 166 16.69 13.80 13.34
N ARG A 167 15.39 13.81 13.01
CA ARG A 167 14.31 13.56 13.98
C ARG A 167 14.36 12.11 14.48
N TYR A 168 14.52 11.16 13.57
CA TYR A 168 14.65 9.74 13.92
C TYR A 168 15.85 9.49 14.84
N LEU A 169 16.99 10.12 14.55
CA LEU A 169 18.17 10.01 15.40
C LEU A 169 17.93 10.59 16.80
N ALA A 170 17.30 11.76 16.90
CA ALA A 170 16.98 12.39 18.18
C ALA A 170 15.98 11.55 19.00
N ASP A 171 14.96 11.00 18.35
CA ASP A 171 13.98 10.12 18.99
C ASP A 171 14.64 8.82 19.46
N TYR A 172 15.50 8.20 18.63
CA TYR A 172 16.31 7.05 19.04
C TYR A 172 17.15 7.33 20.28
N GLN A 173 17.90 8.44 20.29
CA GLN A 173 18.73 8.84 21.44
C GLN A 173 17.89 9.05 22.71
N ARG A 174 16.71 9.66 22.59
CA ARG A 174 15.79 9.84 23.72
C ARG A 174 15.32 8.50 24.30
N HIS A 175 14.97 7.56 23.43
CA HIS A 175 14.55 6.22 23.85
C HIS A 175 15.70 5.43 24.48
N LEU A 176 16.91 5.51 23.90
CA LEU A 176 18.10 4.86 24.43
C LEU A 176 18.43 5.33 25.86
N ALA A 177 18.22 6.61 26.16
CA ALA A 177 18.50 7.18 27.48
C ALA A 177 17.59 6.65 28.62
N VAL A 178 16.39 6.19 28.27
CA VAL A 178 15.40 5.64 29.23
C VAL A 178 15.21 4.13 29.09
N TRP A 179 15.96 3.51 28.17
CA TRP A 179 15.84 2.09 27.88
C TRP A 179 16.27 1.25 29.09
N PRO A 180 15.45 0.31 29.57
CA PRO A 180 15.83 -0.55 30.68
C PRO A 180 17.04 -1.41 30.29
N GLN A 181 18.03 -1.52 31.17
CA GLN A 181 19.20 -2.39 30.96
C GLN A 181 18.85 -3.89 31.16
N THR A 182 17.87 -4.37 30.42
CA THR A 182 17.63 -5.81 30.23
C THR A 182 18.48 -6.33 29.08
N ALA A 183 18.73 -7.64 29.07
CA ALA A 183 19.39 -8.26 27.92
C ALA A 183 18.58 -7.96 26.64
N PRO A 184 19.22 -7.46 25.57
CA PRO A 184 18.53 -7.17 24.33
C PRO A 184 17.94 -8.45 23.73
N SER A 185 16.79 -8.33 23.08
CA SER A 185 16.24 -9.37 22.23
C SER A 185 17.17 -9.65 21.03
N ALA A 186 16.93 -10.75 20.30
CA ALA A 186 17.74 -11.07 19.13
C ALA A 186 17.66 -9.98 18.03
N GLU A 187 16.50 -9.35 17.85
CA GLU A 187 16.31 -8.25 16.90
C GLU A 187 17.01 -6.97 17.35
N GLU A 188 16.98 -6.68 18.66
CA GLU A 188 17.68 -5.54 19.24
C GLU A 188 19.20 -5.72 19.15
N GLN A 189 19.70 -6.94 19.41
CA GLN A 189 21.12 -7.26 19.28
C GLN A 189 21.60 -7.09 17.84
N PHE A 190 20.83 -7.58 16.86
CA PHE A 190 21.12 -7.36 15.44
C PHE A 190 21.23 -5.87 15.10
N CYS A 191 20.33 -5.02 15.64
CA CYS A 191 20.39 -3.58 15.41
C CYS A 191 21.60 -2.90 16.07
N LEU A 192 22.07 -3.42 17.22
CA LEU A 192 23.24 -2.88 17.93
C LEU A 192 24.57 -3.28 17.30
N ASP A 193 24.60 -4.40 16.58
CA ASP A 193 25.80 -4.94 15.93
C ASP A 193 26.12 -4.26 14.58
N PHE A 194 25.21 -3.42 14.07
CA PHE A 194 25.35 -2.66 12.81
C PHE A 194 25.86 -1.23 13.07
#